data_AF-A0AAW8DJZ7-F1
#
_entry.id   AF-A0AAW8DJZ7-F1
#
_cell.length_a   1.000
_cell.length_b   1.000
_cell.length_c   1.000
_cell.angle_alpha   90.00
_cell.angle_beta   90.00
_cell.angle_gamma   90.00
#
_symmetry.space_group_name_H-M   'P 1'
#
loop_
_entity.id
_entity.type
_entity.pdbx_description
1 polymer ?
#
loop_
_entity_poly.entity_id
_entity_poly.type
_entity_poly.pdbx_seq_one_letter_code
_entity_poly.pdbx_strand_id
1 'polypeptide(L)'
;MERLEDLPSAEALYEYQGTDVPLWLPHNQGDVFADVDLTSLTGKDETGHVMLFLHPCTMRGKGGALVERATVLHVKAKSRRKPLDEAGRWNRAYSVIPLPDFSGTQSDAFEADLLAMGTIPSGLLDRSKRVASFSQEGRSHMLHRIIYHLTRNAIPTEVITRSTARVQSEIELQGDWTMAAGVRLGDLTEQQVAAVEAEFQGLLNSPWPEGQNEEDLLREGLYSEIDELHEEAVRYIGQLCDSGRPGTCLDETGE
;
A
#
# COMPACT_ATOMS: atom_id res chain seq x y z
N MET A 1 15.15 15.43 -23.37
CA MET A 1 14.79 16.10 -22.10
C MET A 1 14.05 15.06 -21.29
N GLU A 2 14.57 14.68 -20.12
CA GLU A 2 13.89 13.77 -19.21
C GLU A 2 12.55 14.38 -18.81
N ARG A 3 11.47 13.64 -19.07
CA ARG A 3 10.10 14.05 -18.76
C ARG A 3 9.41 12.90 -18.04
N LEU A 4 8.47 13.25 -17.16
CA LEU A 4 7.54 12.27 -16.62
C LEU A 4 6.81 11.57 -17.76
N GLU A 5 6.52 10.29 -17.56
CA GLU A 5 5.60 9.54 -18.40
C GLU A 5 4.18 10.11 -18.27
N ASP A 6 3.37 9.88 -19.29
CA ASP A 6 1.97 10.27 -19.27
C ASP A 6 1.25 9.57 -18.12
N LEU A 7 0.28 10.25 -17.52
CA LEU A 7 -0.45 9.67 -16.39
C LEU A 7 -1.33 8.50 -16.87
N PRO A 8 -1.48 7.46 -16.06
CA PRO A 8 -2.42 6.39 -16.35
C PRO A 8 -3.85 6.93 -16.30
N SER A 9 -4.79 6.18 -16.88
CA SER A 9 -6.22 6.48 -16.72
C SER A 9 -6.62 6.36 -15.24
N ALA A 10 -7.75 6.94 -14.86
CA ALA A 10 -8.25 6.79 -13.49
C ALA A 10 -8.49 5.32 -13.11
N GLU A 11 -8.99 4.52 -14.06
CA GLU A 11 -9.20 3.08 -13.91
C GLU A 11 -7.87 2.32 -13.72
N ALA A 12 -6.83 2.70 -14.45
CA ALA A 12 -5.52 2.09 -14.30
C ALA A 12 -4.77 2.57 -13.04
N LEU A 13 -5.14 3.72 -12.46
CA LEU A 13 -4.49 4.26 -11.27
C LEU A 13 -4.89 3.51 -9.99
N TYR A 14 -6.16 3.13 -9.87
CA TYR A 14 -6.72 2.54 -8.65
C TYR A 14 -6.99 1.05 -8.82
N GLU A 15 -6.60 0.26 -7.82
CA GLU A 15 -7.08 -1.11 -7.66
C GLU A 15 -8.47 -1.10 -7.01
N TYR A 16 -8.62 -0.29 -5.97
CA TYR A 16 -9.85 -0.09 -5.22
C TYR A 16 -10.08 1.39 -4.98
N GLN A 17 -11.34 1.82 -5.02
CA GLN A 17 -11.75 3.19 -4.74
C GLN A 17 -13.18 3.23 -4.20
N GLY A 18 -13.52 4.29 -3.46
CA GLY A 18 -14.85 4.51 -2.91
C GLY A 18 -15.06 3.77 -1.60
N THR A 19 -16.26 3.22 -1.41
CA THR A 19 -16.65 2.49 -0.19
C THR A 19 -16.25 1.01 -0.22
N ASP A 20 -15.76 0.52 -1.35
CA ASP A 20 -15.58 -0.91 -1.60
C ASP A 20 -14.11 -1.34 -1.43
N VAL A 21 -13.35 -0.62 -0.61
CA VAL A 21 -11.94 -0.94 -0.34
C VAL A 21 -11.86 -2.04 0.74
N PRO A 22 -11.34 -3.24 0.42
CA PRO A 22 -11.37 -4.35 1.35
C PRO A 22 -10.54 -4.15 2.62
N LEU A 23 -11.10 -4.53 3.77
CA LEU A 23 -10.41 -4.47 5.06
C LEU A 23 -9.19 -5.39 5.15
N TRP A 24 -9.18 -6.49 4.40
CA TRP A 24 -8.06 -7.44 4.40
C TRP A 24 -6.83 -6.93 3.66
N LEU A 25 -6.92 -5.79 2.96
CA LEU A 25 -5.76 -5.20 2.30
C LEU A 25 -4.76 -4.69 3.34
N PRO A 26 -3.50 -5.12 3.26
CA PRO A 26 -2.45 -4.54 4.08
C PRO A 26 -2.29 -3.05 3.75
N HIS A 27 -1.83 -2.23 4.71
CA HIS A 27 -1.48 -0.83 4.42
C HIS A 27 -0.37 -0.78 3.36
N ASN A 28 -0.58 -0.06 2.26
CA ASN A 28 0.38 0.02 1.16
C ASN A 28 0.62 1.47 0.73
N GLN A 29 1.75 1.68 0.05
CA GLN A 29 2.00 2.92 -0.67
C GLN A 29 0.87 3.12 -1.71
N GLY A 30 0.33 4.33 -1.82
CA GLY A 30 -0.82 4.61 -2.67
C GLY A 30 -2.17 4.58 -1.95
N ASP A 31 -2.25 4.08 -0.71
CA ASP A 31 -3.49 4.12 0.06
C ASP A 31 -3.87 5.54 0.45
N VAL A 32 -5.17 5.85 0.34
CA VAL A 32 -5.76 7.13 0.77
C VAL A 32 -6.78 6.86 1.86
N PHE A 33 -6.71 7.63 2.95
CA PHE A 33 -7.60 7.53 4.10
C PHE A 33 -8.39 8.83 4.27
N ALA A 34 -9.67 8.71 4.58
CA ALA A 34 -10.56 9.83 4.91
C ALA A 34 -10.73 9.99 6.43
N ASP A 35 -11.34 11.10 6.84
CA ASP A 35 -11.66 11.42 8.24
C ASP A 35 -10.48 11.26 9.21
N VAL A 36 -9.29 11.66 8.74
CA VAL A 36 -8.05 11.69 9.52
C VAL A 36 -7.89 13.05 10.16
N ASP A 37 -7.57 13.09 11.46
CA ASP A 37 -7.20 14.32 12.16
C ASP A 37 -5.91 14.91 11.57
N LEU A 38 -6.01 16.12 11.02
CA LEU A 38 -4.92 16.82 10.35
C LEU A 38 -4.19 17.82 11.26
N THR A 39 -4.52 17.89 12.55
CA THR A 39 -3.96 18.88 13.47
C THR A 39 -2.43 18.86 13.47
N SER A 40 -1.80 17.69 13.42
CA SER A 40 -0.34 17.57 13.38
C SER A 40 0.28 17.93 12.02
N LEU A 41 -0.52 18.05 10.96
CA LEU A 41 -0.08 18.41 9.61
C LEU A 41 -0.32 19.88 9.27
N THR A 42 -1.46 20.44 9.67
CA THR A 42 -1.89 21.79 9.27
C THR A 42 -1.85 22.80 10.42
N GLY A 43 -1.72 22.32 11.67
CA GLY A 43 -1.80 23.15 12.87
C GLY A 43 -3.21 23.65 13.18
N LYS A 44 -4.23 23.10 12.51
CA LYS A 44 -5.64 23.45 12.69
C LYS A 44 -6.42 22.20 13.10
N ASP A 45 -7.41 22.39 13.97
CA ASP A 45 -8.37 21.36 14.35
C ASP A 45 -9.32 21.10 13.18
N GLU A 46 -8.90 20.23 12.26
CA GLU A 46 -9.64 19.86 11.06
C GLU A 46 -9.39 18.39 10.70
N THR A 47 -10.39 17.76 10.08
CA THR A 47 -10.27 16.42 9.52
C THR A 47 -10.17 16.49 8.00
N GLY A 48 -9.50 15.51 7.39
CA GLY A 48 -9.43 15.42 5.95
C GLY A 48 -8.78 14.14 5.46
N HIS A 49 -8.14 14.23 4.30
CA HIS A 49 -7.58 13.07 3.60
C HIS A 49 -6.06 13.04 3.70
N VAL A 50 -5.50 11.85 3.87
CA VAL A 50 -4.05 11.63 3.82
C VAL A 50 -3.71 10.43 2.95
N MET A 51 -2.48 10.41 2.44
CA MET A 51 -1.98 9.35 1.57
C MET A 51 -0.67 8.76 2.10
N LEU A 52 -0.58 7.43 2.12
CA LEU A 52 0.67 6.70 2.31
C LEU A 52 1.48 6.73 1.01
N PHE A 53 2.76 7.10 1.06
CA PHE A 53 3.58 7.25 -0.14
C PHE A 53 5.00 6.69 -0.02
N LEU A 54 5.46 6.42 1.20
CA LEU A 54 6.78 5.85 1.43
C LEU A 54 6.78 4.36 1.09
N HIS A 55 7.98 3.85 0.78
CA HIS A 55 8.20 2.43 0.52
C HIS A 55 7.76 1.57 1.72
N PRO A 56 7.14 0.37 1.52
CA PRO A 56 6.64 -0.47 2.59
C PRO A 56 7.65 -0.79 3.70
N CYS A 57 8.91 -1.07 3.34
CA CYS A 57 9.97 -1.31 4.33
C CYS A 57 10.29 -0.12 5.25
N THR A 58 9.94 1.10 4.84
CA THR A 58 10.16 2.32 5.66
C THR A 58 8.97 2.57 6.59
N MET A 59 7.75 2.28 6.12
CA MET A 59 6.53 2.52 6.89
C MET A 59 6.17 1.37 7.82
N ARG A 60 6.75 0.17 7.62
CA ARG A 60 6.51 -1.02 8.45
C ARG A 60 7.67 -1.29 9.38
N GLY A 61 7.36 -1.52 10.65
CA GLY A 61 8.33 -1.84 11.68
C GLY A 61 8.66 -3.33 11.74
N LYS A 62 9.33 -3.74 12.83
CA LYS A 62 9.45 -5.15 13.19
C LYS A 62 8.05 -5.71 13.41
N GLY A 63 7.73 -6.84 12.77
CA GLY A 63 6.41 -7.43 12.87
C GLY A 63 5.46 -7.10 11.71
N GLY A 64 5.92 -6.38 10.67
CA GLY A 64 5.12 -6.13 9.46
C GLY A 64 4.02 -5.08 9.62
N ALA A 65 3.69 -4.69 10.86
CA ALA A 65 2.78 -3.60 11.18
C ALA A 65 3.38 -2.22 10.85
N LEU A 66 2.51 -1.21 10.67
CA LEU A 66 2.94 0.18 10.53
C LEU A 66 3.75 0.62 11.76
N VAL A 67 4.78 1.44 11.53
CA VAL A 67 5.48 2.15 12.61
C VAL A 67 4.49 3.00 13.41
N GLU A 68 4.80 3.32 14.68
CA GLU A 68 3.88 4.09 15.56
C GLU A 68 3.44 5.42 14.93
N ARG A 69 4.32 6.06 14.15
CA ARG A 69 4.05 7.31 13.45
C ARG A 69 4.35 7.18 11.96
N ALA A 70 3.31 7.16 11.14
CA ALA A 70 3.42 7.11 9.69
C ALA A 70 3.68 8.50 9.11
N THR A 71 4.57 8.57 8.11
CA THR A 71 4.75 9.77 7.28
C THR A 71 3.77 9.72 6.13
N VAL A 72 2.96 10.76 6.00
CA VAL A 72 1.85 10.86 5.04
C VAL A 72 1.93 12.16 4.24
N LEU A 73 1.23 12.19 3.11
CA LEU A 73 0.94 13.42 2.37
C LEU A 73 -0.47 13.90 2.69
N HIS A 74 -0.65 15.20 2.89
CA HIS A 74 -1.99 15.79 2.93
C HIS A 74 -2.59 15.76 1.51
N VAL A 75 -3.78 15.17 1.40
CA VAL A 75 -4.59 15.14 0.18
C VAL A 75 -5.63 16.25 0.22
N LYS A 76 -5.56 17.16 -0.75
CA LYS A 76 -6.42 18.34 -0.84
C LYS A 76 -7.43 18.18 -1.97
N ALA A 77 -8.69 18.48 -1.68
CA ALA A 77 -9.70 18.63 -2.71
C ALA A 77 -9.38 19.82 -3.63
N LYS A 78 -9.62 19.63 -4.92
CA LYS A 78 -9.57 20.62 -5.99
C LYS A 78 -10.93 20.60 -6.67
N SER A 79 -11.59 21.75 -6.75
CA SER A 79 -12.96 21.81 -7.28
C SER A 79 -13.04 21.46 -8.78
N ARG A 80 -13.91 20.50 -9.12
CA ARG A 80 -14.62 20.24 -10.41
C ARG A 80 -13.88 20.23 -11.76
N ARG A 81 -12.55 20.37 -11.81
CA ARG A 81 -11.81 20.09 -13.06
C ARG A 81 -11.27 18.68 -13.00
N LYS A 82 -11.70 17.83 -13.94
CA LYS A 82 -11.14 16.50 -14.16
C LYS A 82 -9.62 16.63 -14.17
N PRO A 83 -8.93 16.20 -13.10
CA PRO A 83 -7.56 16.57 -12.89
C PRO A 83 -6.74 16.04 -14.05
N LEU A 84 -6.94 14.78 -14.43
CA LEU A 84 -6.18 14.09 -15.47
C LEU A 84 -6.37 14.59 -16.90
N ASP A 85 -7.46 15.30 -17.21
CA ASP A 85 -7.78 15.68 -18.60
C ASP A 85 -6.85 16.79 -19.15
N GLU A 86 -6.10 17.47 -18.26
CA GLU A 86 -5.15 18.51 -18.63
C GLU A 86 -3.69 18.02 -18.53
N ALA A 87 -3.26 17.13 -19.43
CA ALA A 87 -1.90 16.57 -19.45
C ALA A 87 -0.79 17.66 -19.35
N GLY A 88 -0.99 18.82 -19.99
CA GLY A 88 -0.07 19.96 -19.93
C GLY A 88 0.13 20.55 -18.52
N ARG A 89 -0.87 20.45 -17.64
CA ARG A 89 -0.79 20.90 -16.24
C ARG A 89 0.12 19.99 -15.43
N TRP A 90 -0.03 18.68 -15.55
CA TRP A 90 0.74 17.69 -14.79
C TRP A 90 2.19 17.59 -15.19
N ASN A 91 2.47 17.97 -16.44
CA ASN A 91 3.83 18.15 -16.96
C ASN A 91 4.55 19.36 -16.35
N ARG A 92 3.89 20.16 -15.52
CA ARG A 92 4.48 21.31 -14.79
C ARG A 92 4.29 21.23 -13.28
N ALA A 93 3.27 20.51 -12.82
CA ALA A 93 2.92 20.36 -11.41
C ALA A 93 3.60 19.13 -10.79
N TYR A 94 4.93 19.08 -10.76
CA TYR A 94 5.69 17.90 -10.28
C TYR A 94 5.64 17.69 -8.77
N SER A 95 5.25 18.71 -8.00
CA SER A 95 5.18 18.66 -6.54
C SER A 95 3.86 18.09 -6.00
N VAL A 96 3.02 17.53 -6.88
CA VAL A 96 1.71 16.98 -6.49
C VAL A 96 1.49 15.66 -7.21
N ILE A 97 0.93 14.67 -6.51
CA ILE A 97 0.41 13.44 -7.09
C ILE A 97 -1.06 13.68 -7.49
N PRO A 98 -1.42 13.52 -8.78
CA PRO A 98 -2.80 13.64 -9.22
C PRO A 98 -3.62 12.46 -8.69
N LEU A 99 -4.76 12.77 -8.08
CA LEU A 99 -5.73 11.80 -7.61
C LEU A 99 -7.06 12.11 -8.29
N PRO A 100 -7.46 11.32 -9.31
CA PRO A 100 -8.82 11.35 -9.84
C PRO A 100 -9.82 11.04 -8.74
N ASP A 101 -11.08 11.33 -9.00
CA ASP A 101 -12.13 11.11 -8.01
C ASP A 101 -12.15 9.66 -7.52
N PHE A 102 -11.76 9.47 -6.26
CA PHE A 102 -11.86 8.19 -5.56
C PHE A 102 -13.14 8.10 -4.73
N SER A 103 -13.95 9.16 -4.63
CA SER A 103 -15.21 9.14 -3.88
C SER A 103 -16.36 8.48 -4.63
N GLY A 104 -16.19 8.21 -5.93
CA GLY A 104 -17.24 7.69 -6.81
C GLY A 104 -18.32 8.71 -7.21
N THR A 105 -18.23 9.97 -6.75
CA THR A 105 -19.21 11.03 -7.06
C THR A 105 -19.04 11.66 -8.44
N GLN A 106 -17.95 11.31 -9.13
CA GLN A 106 -17.43 11.89 -10.38
C GLN A 106 -17.28 13.42 -10.36
N SER A 107 -17.17 14.01 -9.16
CA SER A 107 -17.34 15.46 -8.99
C SER A 107 -16.09 16.18 -8.50
N ASP A 108 -15.21 15.47 -7.80
CA ASP A 108 -14.05 16.06 -7.14
C ASP A 108 -12.72 15.51 -7.66
N ALA A 109 -11.76 16.42 -7.78
CA ALA A 109 -10.38 16.12 -8.09
C ALA A 109 -9.58 16.25 -6.81
N PHE A 110 -8.61 15.38 -6.58
CA PHE A 110 -7.75 15.48 -5.41
C PHE A 110 -6.29 15.57 -5.83
N GLU A 111 -5.47 16.12 -4.95
CA GLU A 111 -4.02 16.16 -5.12
C GLU A 111 -3.35 15.86 -3.79
N ALA A 112 -2.42 14.89 -3.78
CA ALA A 112 -1.51 14.72 -2.67
C ALA A 112 -0.31 15.66 -2.87
N ASP A 113 -0.07 16.55 -1.92
CA ASP A 113 0.94 17.60 -2.02
C ASP A 113 2.27 17.12 -1.42
N LEU A 114 3.29 16.92 -2.27
CA LEU A 114 4.61 16.43 -1.84
C LEU A 114 5.34 17.42 -0.94
N LEU A 115 4.92 18.70 -0.89
CA LEU A 115 5.47 19.69 0.04
C LEU A 115 4.67 19.78 1.34
N ALA A 116 3.49 19.18 1.40
CA ALA A 116 2.65 19.12 2.60
C ALA A 116 2.69 17.70 3.21
N MET A 117 3.91 17.20 3.46
CA MET A 117 4.15 15.94 4.16
C MET A 117 4.36 16.16 5.66
N GLY A 118 3.98 15.18 6.46
CA GLY A 118 4.25 15.18 7.90
C GLY A 118 3.96 13.83 8.52
N THR A 119 4.06 13.74 9.85
CA THR A 119 3.83 12.48 10.58
C THR A 119 2.53 12.53 11.38
N ILE A 120 1.80 11.42 11.36
CA ILE A 120 0.58 11.22 12.17
C ILE A 120 0.71 9.91 12.96
N PRO A 121 0.00 9.75 14.10
CA PRO A 121 -0.14 8.44 14.74
C PRO A 121 -0.77 7.44 13.77
N SER A 122 -0.18 6.25 13.63
CA SER A 122 -0.70 5.24 12.69
C SER A 122 -2.06 4.68 13.09
N GLY A 123 -2.45 4.81 14.35
CA GLY A 123 -3.82 4.50 14.81
C GLY A 123 -4.90 5.41 14.21
N LEU A 124 -4.53 6.49 13.49
CA LEU A 124 -5.47 7.29 12.70
C LEU A 124 -5.71 6.72 11.29
N LEU A 125 -4.91 5.74 10.84
CA LEU A 125 -5.01 5.10 9.52
C LEU A 125 -5.91 3.87 9.58
N ASP A 126 -7.16 4.09 10.02
CA ASP A 126 -8.21 3.07 10.14
C ASP A 126 -8.55 2.50 8.76
N ARG A 127 -8.45 1.17 8.62
CA ARG A 127 -8.72 0.49 7.34
C ARG A 127 -10.15 0.69 6.84
N SER A 128 -11.12 0.83 7.73
CA SER A 128 -12.52 1.08 7.36
C SER A 128 -12.74 2.46 6.74
N LYS A 129 -11.78 3.36 6.92
CA LYS A 129 -11.76 4.71 6.33
C LYS A 129 -10.84 4.82 5.11
N ARG A 130 -10.30 3.70 4.62
CA ARG A 130 -9.54 3.66 3.36
C ARG A 130 -10.51 3.89 2.21
N VAL A 131 -10.28 4.95 1.43
CA VAL A 131 -11.14 5.38 0.32
C VAL A 131 -10.51 5.14 -1.05
N ALA A 132 -9.22 4.81 -1.09
CA ALA A 132 -8.55 4.36 -2.30
C ALA A 132 -7.32 3.49 -1.98
N SER A 133 -7.01 2.59 -2.91
CA SER A 133 -5.73 1.89 -3.01
C SER A 133 -5.27 1.95 -4.45
N PHE A 134 -4.02 2.34 -4.68
CA PHE A 134 -3.45 2.32 -6.03
C PHE A 134 -3.29 0.89 -6.54
N SER A 135 -3.35 0.73 -7.87
CA SER A 135 -2.89 -0.46 -8.58
C SER A 135 -1.36 -0.51 -8.61
N GLN A 136 -0.77 -1.59 -9.15
CA GLN A 136 0.67 -1.66 -9.39
C GLN A 136 1.15 -0.53 -10.33
N GLU A 137 0.42 -0.27 -11.40
CA GLU A 137 0.69 0.82 -12.34
C GLU A 137 0.62 2.18 -11.62
N GLY A 138 -0.42 2.41 -10.83
CA GLY A 138 -0.57 3.64 -10.06
C GLY A 138 0.57 3.86 -9.07
N ARG A 139 1.02 2.81 -8.38
CA ARG A 139 2.19 2.85 -7.48
C ARG A 139 3.47 3.20 -8.23
N SER A 140 3.71 2.65 -9.41
CA SER A 140 4.88 2.97 -10.23
C SER A 140 4.87 4.41 -10.72
N HIS A 141 3.72 4.93 -11.18
CA HIS A 141 3.59 6.34 -11.58
C HIS A 141 3.74 7.31 -10.40
N MET A 142 3.24 6.94 -9.23
CA MET A 142 3.46 7.70 -8.00
C MET A 142 4.96 7.80 -7.67
N LEU A 143 5.66 6.67 -7.64
CA LEU A 143 7.09 6.62 -7.35
C LEU A 143 7.91 7.37 -8.41
N HIS A 144 7.59 7.21 -9.70
CA HIS A 144 8.20 7.97 -10.78
C HIS A 144 8.12 9.48 -10.49
N ARG A 145 6.94 9.93 -10.09
CA ARG A 145 6.70 11.35 -9.77
C ARG A 145 7.42 11.81 -8.51
N ILE A 146 7.46 11.00 -7.46
CA ILE A 146 8.22 11.30 -6.23
C ILE A 146 9.72 11.41 -6.54
N ILE A 147 10.29 10.44 -7.27
CA ILE A 147 11.70 10.42 -7.67
C ILE A 147 12.02 11.68 -8.48
N TYR A 148 11.19 12.00 -9.47
CA TYR A 148 11.38 13.21 -10.28
C TYR A 148 11.26 14.49 -9.46
N HIS A 149 10.31 14.57 -8.52
CA HIS A 149 10.16 15.73 -7.64
C HIS A 149 11.43 15.99 -6.83
N LEU A 150 12.02 14.93 -6.27
CA LEU A 150 13.18 15.00 -5.39
C LEU A 150 14.51 15.15 -6.14
N THR A 151 14.64 14.55 -7.32
CA THR A 151 15.95 14.39 -8.00
C THR A 151 16.01 15.05 -9.37
N ARG A 152 14.85 15.38 -9.97
CA ARG A 152 14.71 15.78 -11.39
C ARG A 152 15.17 14.73 -12.40
N ASN A 153 15.37 13.48 -11.95
CA ASN A 153 15.62 12.33 -12.79
C ASN A 153 14.31 11.58 -13.06
N ALA A 154 14.00 11.32 -14.33
CA ALA A 154 12.81 10.56 -14.75
C ALA A 154 13.19 9.10 -15.04
N ILE A 155 13.08 8.24 -14.02
CA ILE A 155 13.30 6.79 -14.17
C ILE A 155 12.04 6.17 -14.81
N PRO A 156 12.17 5.34 -15.85
CA PRO A 156 11.03 4.68 -16.47
C PRO A 156 10.22 3.86 -15.48
N THR A 157 8.88 3.91 -15.59
CA THR A 157 7.98 3.18 -14.67
C THR A 157 8.20 1.68 -14.72
N GLU A 158 8.55 1.11 -15.88
CA GLU A 158 8.91 -0.30 -16.03
C GLU A 158 10.07 -0.71 -15.11
N VAL A 159 11.10 0.14 -15.01
CA VAL A 159 12.25 -0.09 -14.13
C VAL A 159 11.82 -0.05 -12.67
N ILE A 160 10.98 0.92 -12.31
CA ILE A 160 10.42 1.06 -10.95
C ILE A 160 9.57 -0.16 -10.58
N THR A 161 8.68 -0.60 -11.47
CA THR A 161 7.84 -1.79 -11.30
C THR A 161 8.72 -3.01 -11.02
N ARG A 162 9.77 -3.22 -11.82
CA ARG A 162 10.70 -4.34 -11.64
C ARG A 162 11.47 -4.25 -10.33
N SER A 163 11.98 -3.06 -9.99
CA SER A 163 12.75 -2.84 -8.76
C SER A 163 11.91 -2.96 -7.49
N THR A 164 10.58 -2.84 -7.58
CA THR A 164 9.67 -2.97 -6.43
C THR A 164 8.90 -4.29 -6.41
N ALA A 165 9.04 -5.13 -7.44
CA ALA A 165 8.26 -6.34 -7.64
C ALA A 165 8.23 -7.25 -6.39
N ARG A 166 9.39 -7.55 -5.80
CA ARG A 166 9.47 -8.47 -4.66
C ARG A 166 8.69 -8.00 -3.43
N VAL A 167 8.77 -6.69 -3.15
CA VAL A 167 8.03 -6.08 -2.04
C VAL A 167 6.53 -6.03 -2.34
N GLN A 168 6.15 -5.82 -3.61
CA GLN A 168 4.75 -5.91 -4.01
C GLN A 168 4.21 -7.33 -3.87
N SER A 169 4.98 -8.35 -4.28
CA SER A 169 4.61 -9.75 -4.10
C SER A 169 4.43 -10.13 -2.63
N GLU A 170 5.27 -9.61 -1.71
CA GLU A 170 5.04 -9.81 -0.27
C GLU A 170 3.71 -9.22 0.20
N ILE A 171 3.40 -7.99 -0.22
CA ILE A 171 2.15 -7.31 0.15
C ILE A 171 0.93 -8.04 -0.44
N GLU A 172 1.02 -8.50 -1.68
CA GLU A 172 -0.01 -9.31 -2.34
C GLU A 172 -0.24 -10.62 -1.57
N LEU A 173 0.83 -11.36 -1.26
CA LEU A 173 0.74 -12.59 -0.47
C LEU A 173 0.16 -12.36 0.93
N GLN A 174 0.50 -11.24 1.59
CA GLN A 174 -0.10 -10.87 2.86
C GLN A 174 -1.61 -10.57 2.72
N GLY A 175 -2.01 -9.92 1.63
CA GLY A 175 -3.40 -9.67 1.28
C GLY A 175 -4.17 -10.97 1.03
N ASP A 176 -3.63 -11.87 0.22
CA ASP A 176 -4.20 -13.19 -0.07
C ASP A 176 -4.35 -14.03 1.20
N TRP A 177 -3.32 -14.02 2.07
CA TRP A 177 -3.36 -14.68 3.37
C TRP A 177 -4.51 -14.17 4.25
N THR A 178 -4.67 -12.85 4.32
CA THR A 178 -5.72 -12.22 5.12
C THR A 178 -7.12 -12.43 4.52
N MET A 179 -7.23 -12.35 3.20
CA MET A 179 -8.46 -12.65 2.46
C MET A 179 -8.90 -14.09 2.69
N ALA A 180 -7.98 -15.06 2.56
CA ALA A 180 -8.28 -16.47 2.78
C ALA A 180 -8.74 -16.76 4.22
N ALA A 181 -8.16 -16.08 5.22
CA ALA A 181 -8.63 -16.14 6.60
C ALA A 181 -10.07 -15.59 6.73
N GLY A 182 -10.39 -14.47 6.08
CA GLY A 182 -11.74 -13.89 6.06
C GLY A 182 -12.77 -14.78 5.36
N VAL A 183 -12.39 -15.45 4.27
CA VAL A 183 -13.26 -16.46 3.63
C VAL A 183 -13.60 -17.61 4.59
N ARG A 184 -12.67 -18.01 5.45
CA ARG A 184 -12.87 -19.09 6.43
C ARG A 184 -13.66 -18.64 7.66
N LEU A 185 -13.32 -17.48 8.22
CA LEU A 185 -13.81 -17.01 9.51
C LEU A 185 -15.00 -16.05 9.41
N GLY A 186 -15.34 -15.59 8.20
CA GLY A 186 -16.31 -14.53 7.95
C GLY A 186 -15.67 -13.13 7.96
N ASP A 187 -16.52 -12.10 7.99
CA ASP A 187 -16.06 -10.70 7.99
C ASP A 187 -15.15 -10.43 9.19
N LEU A 188 -13.87 -10.18 8.91
CA LEU A 188 -12.87 -9.91 9.94
C LEU A 188 -13.01 -8.47 10.45
N THR A 189 -12.96 -8.33 11.77
CA THR A 189 -12.71 -7.03 12.42
C THR A 189 -11.27 -6.59 12.19
N GLU A 190 -10.98 -5.29 12.36
CA GLU A 190 -9.62 -4.75 12.24
C GLU A 190 -8.62 -5.43 13.19
N GLN A 191 -9.06 -5.81 14.39
CA GLN A 191 -8.24 -6.53 15.36
C GLN A 191 -7.90 -7.94 14.87
N GLN A 192 -8.86 -8.63 14.26
CA GLN A 192 -8.63 -9.95 13.68
C GLN A 192 -7.72 -9.86 12.45
N VAL A 193 -7.89 -8.85 11.59
CA VAL A 193 -6.95 -8.58 10.48
C VAL A 193 -5.53 -8.41 11.02
N ALA A 194 -5.33 -7.59 12.05
CA ALA A 194 -4.01 -7.39 12.65
C ALA A 194 -3.41 -8.68 13.23
N ALA A 195 -4.22 -9.55 13.82
CA ALA A 195 -3.77 -10.85 14.32
C ALA A 195 -3.36 -11.80 13.19
N VAL A 196 -4.14 -11.85 12.11
CA VAL A 196 -3.83 -12.66 10.90
C VAL A 196 -2.55 -12.17 10.23
N GLU A 197 -2.36 -10.86 10.11
CA GLU A 197 -1.14 -10.26 9.58
C GLU A 197 0.09 -10.57 10.46
N ALA A 198 -0.08 -10.61 11.78
CA ALA A 198 1.00 -11.00 12.70
C ALA A 198 1.38 -12.48 12.54
N GLU A 199 0.42 -13.36 12.28
CA GLU A 199 0.67 -14.78 11.96
C GLU A 199 1.45 -14.91 10.64
N PHE A 200 1.06 -14.18 9.61
CA PHE A 200 1.80 -14.12 8.34
C PHE A 200 3.25 -13.69 8.56
N GLN A 201 3.48 -12.65 9.35
CA GLN A 201 4.82 -12.21 9.66
C GLN A 201 5.61 -13.25 10.48
N GLY A 202 4.95 -13.96 11.40
CA GLY A 202 5.53 -15.08 12.14
C GLY A 202 6.00 -16.20 11.21
N LEU A 203 5.19 -16.53 10.21
CA LEU A 203 5.54 -17.48 9.15
C LEU A 203 6.77 -17.00 8.37
N LEU A 204 6.81 -15.74 7.92
CA LEU A 204 7.97 -15.21 7.19
C LEU A 204 9.29 -15.30 8.00
N ASN A 205 9.21 -15.21 9.32
CA ASN A 205 10.35 -15.34 10.22
C ASN A 205 10.66 -16.80 10.61
N SER A 206 9.93 -17.77 10.07
CA SER A 206 10.19 -19.19 10.28
C SER A 206 11.27 -19.69 9.30
N PRO A 207 12.04 -20.72 9.69
CA PRO A 207 12.98 -21.37 8.79
C PRO A 207 12.30 -21.90 7.53
N TRP A 208 13.08 -22.06 6.47
CA TRP A 208 12.62 -22.74 5.27
C TRP A 208 12.11 -24.16 5.58
N PRO A 209 11.02 -24.64 4.93
CA PRO A 209 10.58 -26.02 5.06
C PRO A 209 11.70 -27.01 4.66
N GLU A 210 11.85 -28.10 5.44
CA GLU A 210 12.98 -29.05 5.47
C GLU A 210 13.78 -29.23 4.15
N GLY A 211 15.11 -29.06 4.23
CA GLY A 211 16.07 -29.45 3.17
C GLY A 211 16.94 -28.32 2.60
N GLN A 212 16.73 -27.08 3.02
CA GLN A 212 17.63 -25.95 2.83
C GLN A 212 18.06 -25.46 4.23
N ASN A 213 19.24 -24.83 4.36
CA ASN A 213 19.96 -24.67 5.63
C ASN A 213 19.08 -24.14 6.77
N GLU A 214 19.32 -24.59 8.01
CA GLU A 214 18.63 -24.10 9.22
C GLU A 214 18.78 -22.57 9.45
N GLU A 215 19.66 -21.92 8.69
CA GLU A 215 19.93 -20.48 8.74
C GLU A 215 19.07 -19.65 7.77
N ASP A 216 18.41 -20.25 6.77
CA ASP A 216 17.67 -19.51 5.73
C ASP A 216 16.19 -19.32 6.13
N LEU A 217 15.75 -18.06 6.28
CA LEU A 217 14.35 -17.73 6.58
C LEU A 217 13.51 -17.60 5.29
N LEU A 218 12.20 -17.89 5.36
CA LEU A 218 11.28 -17.67 4.23
C LEU A 218 11.33 -16.22 3.70
N ARG A 219 11.47 -15.26 4.62
CA ARG A 219 11.65 -13.84 4.29
C ARG A 219 12.89 -13.57 3.45
N GLU A 220 13.99 -14.27 3.71
CA GLU A 220 15.24 -14.10 2.96
C GLU A 220 15.10 -14.62 1.54
N GLY A 221 14.43 -15.76 1.35
CA GLY A 221 14.05 -16.24 0.01
C GLY A 221 13.15 -15.24 -0.72
N LEU A 222 12.15 -14.66 -0.04
CA LEU A 222 11.25 -13.66 -0.62
C LEU A 222 11.97 -12.37 -1.06
N TYR A 223 13.07 -12.01 -0.40
CA TYR A 223 13.90 -10.84 -0.77
C TYR A 223 15.15 -11.20 -1.57
N SER A 224 15.39 -12.48 -1.84
CA SER A 224 16.58 -12.97 -2.50
C SER A 224 16.75 -12.34 -3.87
N GLU A 225 17.99 -11.97 -4.23
CA GLU A 225 18.33 -11.56 -5.59
C GLU A 225 18.28 -12.69 -6.61
N ILE A 226 18.24 -13.93 -6.14
CA ILE A 226 18.12 -15.13 -6.96
C ILE A 226 16.63 -15.38 -7.23
N ASP A 227 16.23 -15.19 -8.48
CA ASP A 227 14.81 -15.29 -8.88
C ASP A 227 14.20 -16.66 -8.55
N GLU A 228 14.97 -17.76 -8.66
CA GLU A 228 14.53 -19.11 -8.29
C GLU A 228 14.10 -19.21 -6.81
N LEU A 229 14.90 -18.67 -5.89
CA LEU A 229 14.58 -18.67 -4.45
C LEU A 229 13.37 -17.79 -4.13
N HIS A 230 13.24 -16.66 -4.83
CA HIS A 230 12.08 -15.79 -4.70
C HIS A 230 10.80 -16.49 -5.19
N GLU A 231 10.84 -17.10 -6.37
CA GLU A 231 9.71 -17.84 -6.94
C GLU A 231 9.30 -19.04 -6.08
N GLU A 232 10.27 -19.75 -5.49
CA GLU A 232 10.00 -20.84 -4.55
C GLU A 232 9.30 -20.33 -3.28
N ALA A 233 9.76 -19.21 -2.70
CA ALA A 233 9.14 -18.61 -1.52
C ALA A 233 7.69 -18.20 -1.80
N VAL A 234 7.46 -17.50 -2.92
CA VAL A 234 6.13 -17.06 -3.36
C VAL A 234 5.20 -18.27 -3.54
N ARG A 235 5.69 -19.31 -4.22
CA ARG A 235 4.91 -20.54 -4.46
C ARG A 235 4.55 -21.25 -3.16
N TYR A 236 5.50 -21.37 -2.24
CA TYR A 236 5.27 -22.03 -0.95
C TYR A 236 4.21 -21.31 -0.12
N ILE A 237 4.31 -19.97 -0.01
CA ILE A 237 3.32 -19.17 0.73
C ILE A 237 1.94 -19.27 0.07
N GLY A 238 1.87 -19.18 -1.27
CA GLY A 238 0.60 -19.35 -1.99
C GLY A 238 -0.08 -20.70 -1.73
N GLN A 239 0.70 -21.80 -1.70
CA GLN A 239 0.17 -23.12 -1.35
C GLN A 239 -0.39 -23.18 0.08
N LEU A 240 0.21 -22.45 1.02
CA LEU A 240 -0.31 -22.40 2.39
C LEU A 240 -1.65 -21.66 2.46
N CYS A 241 -1.81 -20.55 1.73
CA CYS A 241 -3.08 -19.85 1.57
C CYS A 241 -4.17 -20.79 1.04
N ASP A 242 -3.89 -21.52 -0.05
CA ASP A 242 -4.82 -22.45 -0.70
C ASP A 242 -5.18 -23.64 0.19
N SER A 243 -4.24 -24.11 1.03
CA SER A 243 -4.45 -25.25 1.92
C SER A 243 -5.34 -24.96 3.13
N GLY A 244 -5.85 -23.72 3.27
CA GLY A 244 -6.73 -23.32 4.36
C GLY A 244 -6.02 -23.14 5.71
N ARG A 245 -4.70 -23.01 5.69
CA ARG A 245 -3.87 -22.74 6.89
C ARG A 245 -3.79 -21.29 7.39
N PRO A 246 -4.31 -20.22 6.76
CA PRO A 246 -4.04 -18.87 7.25
C PRO A 246 -4.90 -18.52 8.45
N GLY A 247 -4.35 -18.28 9.66
CA GLY A 247 -5.16 -17.85 10.80
C GLY A 247 -5.50 -18.97 11.80
N THR A 248 -4.66 -19.99 11.95
CA THR A 248 -4.93 -21.15 12.83
C THR A 248 -5.02 -20.79 14.32
N CYS A 249 -4.51 -19.63 14.72
CA CYS A 249 -4.51 -19.19 16.12
C CYS A 249 -5.80 -18.49 16.58
N LEU A 250 -6.76 -18.22 15.68
CA LEU A 250 -7.99 -17.48 16.02
C LEU A 250 -9.15 -18.37 16.51
N ASP A 251 -8.97 -19.69 16.56
CA ASP A 251 -10.04 -20.65 16.83
C ASP A 251 -10.32 -20.92 18.34
N GLU A 252 -9.62 -20.30 19.30
CA GLU A 252 -9.70 -20.74 20.72
C GLU A 252 -10.27 -19.75 21.77
N THR A 253 -10.64 -18.51 21.46
CA THR A 253 -11.33 -17.68 22.47
C THR A 253 -12.36 -16.73 21.84
N GLY A 254 -13.58 -17.24 21.69
CA GLY A 254 -14.77 -16.49 21.31
C GLY A 254 -15.96 -16.86 22.18
N GLU A 255 -15.83 -16.68 23.50
CA GLU A 255 -16.93 -16.49 24.45
C GLU A 255 -16.70 -15.22 25.26
#